data_AF-A0A7C9E629-F1
#
_entry.id   AF-A0A7C9E629-F1
#
_cell.length_a   1.000
_cell.length_b   1.000
_cell.length_c   1.000
_cell.angle_alpha   90.00
_cell.angle_beta   90.00
_cell.angle_gamma   90.00
#
_symmetry.space_group_name_H-M   'P 1'
#
loop_
_entity.id
_entity.type
_entity.pdbx_description
1 polymer ?
#
loop_
_entity_poly.entity_id
_entity_poly.type
_entity_poly.pdbx_seq_one_letter_code
_entity_poly.pdbx_strand_id
1 'polypeptide(L)'
;HGMVPEHSFLETLSSCLISTMPGGFYDNVDKGSIIIKKSPTFCFSKEGLLLEAESKPLKTDLVILATGFDGQKKLGDIFASSKFRDFITGSPDRAVPLYRECIH
;
A
#
# COMPACT_ATOMS: atom_id res chain seq x y z
N HIS A 1 -10.68 1.69 16.09
CA HIS A 1 -10.38 1.92 14.65
C HIS A 1 -9.76 0.74 13.90
N GLY A 2 -9.22 -0.32 14.55
CA GLY A 2 -8.82 -1.55 13.84
C GLY A 2 -7.58 -1.44 12.94
N MET A 3 -6.73 -0.43 13.18
CA MET A 3 -5.53 -0.10 12.38
C MET A 3 -4.22 -0.59 12.99
N VAL A 4 -4.28 -1.45 14.01
CA VAL A 4 -3.07 -2.02 14.62
C VAL A 4 -2.44 -2.97 13.60
N PRO A 5 -1.19 -2.75 13.17
CA PRO A 5 -0.52 -3.65 12.24
C PRO A 5 -0.32 -5.04 12.83
N GLU A 6 -0.23 -6.05 11.97
CA GLU A 6 0.08 -7.43 12.36
C GLU A 6 1.57 -7.64 12.67
N HIS A 7 2.42 -6.65 12.34
CA HIS A 7 3.85 -6.64 12.62
C HIS A 7 4.19 -5.76 13.84
N SER A 8 5.37 -5.96 14.41
CA SER A 8 5.84 -5.23 15.58
C SER A 8 6.37 -3.83 15.23
N PHE A 9 6.32 -2.92 16.20
CA PHE A 9 6.86 -1.57 16.06
C PHE A 9 8.36 -1.57 15.71
N LEU A 10 9.12 -2.53 16.26
CA LEU A 10 10.55 -2.68 15.97
C LEU A 10 10.78 -3.06 14.51
N GLU A 11 9.97 -3.95 13.94
CA GLU A 11 10.02 -4.28 12.52
C GLU A 11 9.72 -3.05 11.66
N THR A 12 8.70 -2.24 12.00
CA THR A 12 8.41 -0.97 11.29
C THR A 12 9.60 0.01 11.34
N LEU A 13 10.21 0.17 12.52
CA LEU A 13 11.39 1.02 12.72
C LEU A 13 12.58 0.55 11.88
N SER A 14 12.89 -0.74 11.96
CA SER A 14 14.04 -1.35 11.28
C SER A 14 13.92 -1.34 9.75
N SER A 15 12.69 -1.33 9.23
CA SER A 15 12.39 -1.26 7.80
C SER A 15 12.24 0.16 7.26
N CYS A 16 12.41 1.20 8.10
CA CYS A 16 12.19 2.60 7.74
C CYS A 16 10.78 2.91 7.19
N LEU A 17 9.77 2.09 7.50
CA LEU A 17 8.38 2.23 7.02
C LEU A 17 7.52 3.14 7.91
N ILE A 18 8.13 3.99 8.73
CA ILE A 18 7.39 4.90 9.61
C ILE A 18 6.83 6.04 8.79
N SER A 19 5.52 6.24 8.88
CA SER A 19 4.84 7.38 8.26
C SER A 19 4.23 8.30 9.31
N THR A 20 4.20 9.59 9.00
CA THR A 20 3.48 10.59 9.79
C THR A 20 2.05 10.70 9.30
N MET A 21 1.09 10.70 10.22
CA MET A 21 -0.31 10.93 9.86
C MET A 21 -0.59 12.41 9.61
N PRO A 22 -1.43 12.73 8.62
CA PRO A 22 -1.91 14.11 8.42
C PRO A 22 -2.61 14.64 9.67
N GLY A 23 -2.46 15.94 9.93
CA GLY A 23 -3.15 16.61 11.02
C GLY A 23 -4.67 16.43 10.91
N GLY A 24 -5.32 16.17 12.05
CA GLY A 24 -6.77 16.00 12.14
C GLY A 24 -7.32 14.67 11.60
N PHE A 25 -6.46 13.71 11.23
CA PHE A 25 -6.92 12.40 10.74
C PHE A 25 -7.86 11.72 11.75
N TYR A 26 -7.40 11.52 12.99
CA TYR A 26 -8.21 10.86 14.02
C TYR A 26 -9.41 11.69 14.46
N ASP A 27 -9.31 13.02 14.49
CA ASP A 27 -10.48 13.88 14.77
C ASP A 27 -11.61 13.63 13.76
N ASN A 28 -11.28 13.43 12.48
CA ASN A 28 -12.25 13.11 11.44
C ASN A 28 -12.76 11.67 11.53
N VAL A 29 -11.96 10.74 12.04
CA VAL A 29 -12.43 9.38 12.35
C VAL A 29 -13.43 9.43 13.49
N ASP A 30 -13.13 10.15 14.56
CA ASP A 30 -13.97 10.25 15.75
C ASP A 30 -15.28 11.01 15.45
N LYS A 31 -15.24 12.00 14.55
CA LYS A 31 -16.43 12.68 14.01
C LYS A 31 -17.25 11.83 13.03
N GLY A 32 -16.72 10.68 12.57
CA GLY A 32 -17.37 9.81 11.59
C GLY A 32 -17.27 10.29 10.14
N SER A 33 -16.49 11.34 9.86
CA SER A 33 -16.20 11.78 8.49
C SER A 33 -15.23 10.84 7.76
N ILE A 34 -14.44 10.07 8.50
CA ILE A 34 -13.62 8.97 7.99
C ILE A 34 -14.09 7.67 8.67
N ILE A 35 -14.50 6.70 7.86
CA ILE A 35 -14.89 5.36 8.36
C ILE A 35 -13.81 4.38 7.92
N ILE A 36 -13.15 3.75 8.89
CA ILE A 36 -12.11 2.76 8.63
C ILE A 36 -12.74 1.36 8.62
N LYS A 37 -12.57 0.64 7.51
CA LYS A 37 -12.99 -0.76 7.35
C LYS A 37 -11.83 -1.60 6.82
N LYS A 38 -11.52 -2.71 7.51
CA LYS A 38 -10.57 -3.72 7.03
C LYS A 38 -11.33 -4.70 6.13
N SER A 39 -10.96 -4.79 4.85
CA SER A 39 -11.53 -5.73 3.88
C SER A 39 -10.40 -6.32 3.04
N PRO A 40 -10.04 -7.60 3.20
CA PRO A 40 -8.96 -8.22 2.43
C PRO A 40 -9.21 -8.20 0.92
N THR A 41 -10.48 -8.36 0.54
CA THR A 41 -10.91 -8.30 -0.86
C THR A 41 -12.11 -7.37 -1.03
N PHE A 42 -12.30 -6.88 -2.25
CA PHE A 42 -13.47 -6.12 -2.66
C PHE A 42 -13.71 -6.29 -4.16
N CYS A 43 -14.91 -5.99 -4.63
CA CYS A 43 -15.21 -5.88 -6.05
C CYS A 43 -16.09 -4.66 -6.35
N PHE A 44 -16.15 -4.27 -7.62
CA PHE A 44 -16.99 -3.17 -8.07
C PHE A 44 -18.40 -3.68 -8.39
N SER A 45 -19.42 -2.91 -8.00
CA SER A 45 -20.81 -3.07 -8.44
C SER A 45 -21.28 -1.81 -9.16
N LYS A 46 -22.47 -1.86 -9.77
CA LYS A 46 -23.06 -0.71 -10.43
C LYS A 46 -23.31 0.46 -9.47
N GLU A 47 -23.51 0.17 -8.19
CA GLU A 47 -23.79 1.13 -7.14
C GLU A 47 -22.55 1.58 -6.36
N GLY A 48 -21.39 0.94 -6.54
CA GLY A 48 -20.15 1.28 -5.85
C GLY A 48 -19.26 0.07 -5.56
N LEU A 49 -18.96 -0.19 -4.29
CA LEU A 49 -18.05 -1.25 -3.85
C LEU A 49 -18.78 -2.32 -3.05
N LEU A 50 -18.51 -3.60 -3.33
CA LEU A 50 -18.91 -4.71 -2.48
C LEU A 50 -17.68 -5.20 -1.71
N LEU A 51 -17.73 -5.08 -0.38
CA LEU A 51 -16.68 -5.55 0.52
C LEU A 51 -16.99 -7.00 0.93
N GLU A 52 -15.96 -7.82 1.14
CA GLU A 52 -16.10 -9.27 1.39
C GLU A 52 -17.05 -9.62 2.54
N ALA A 53 -17.03 -8.82 3.61
CA ALA A 53 -17.87 -9.02 4.79
C ALA A 53 -19.28 -8.42 4.65
N GLU A 54 -19.60 -7.76 3.54
CA GLU A 54 -20.85 -7.03 3.36
C GLU A 54 -21.72 -7.67 2.28
N SER A 55 -23.00 -7.90 2.60
CA SER A 55 -23.98 -8.45 1.65
C SER A 55 -24.57 -7.41 0.70
N LYS A 56 -24.35 -6.12 0.98
CA LYS A 56 -24.88 -5.00 0.20
C LYS A 56 -23.73 -4.13 -0.28
N PRO A 57 -23.81 -3.59 -1.51
CA PRO A 57 -22.82 -2.63 -1.98
C PRO A 57 -22.81 -1.36 -1.13
N LEU A 58 -21.60 -0.91 -0.80
CA LEU A 58 -21.32 0.42 -0.31
C LEU A 58 -21.50 1.41 -1.47
N LYS A 59 -22.55 2.23 -1.38
CA LYS A 59 -22.81 3.30 -2.36
C LYS A 59 -21.62 4.26 -2.41
N THR A 60 -21.01 4.38 -3.58
CA THR A 60 -19.74 5.11 -3.74
C THR A 60 -19.71 5.84 -5.08
N ASP A 61 -19.50 7.15 -5.04
CA ASP A 61 -19.42 7.99 -6.24
C ASP A 61 -18.00 8.01 -6.85
N LEU A 62 -16.97 7.88 -6.01
CA LEU A 62 -15.56 7.90 -6.42
C LEU A 62 -14.74 6.89 -5.62
N VAL A 63 -13.90 6.13 -6.32
CA VAL A 63 -12.93 5.21 -5.71
C VAL A 63 -11.51 5.68 -6.03
N ILE A 64 -10.71 5.88 -4.99
CA ILE A 64 -9.29 6.25 -5.10
C ILE A 64 -8.45 5.07 -4.64
N LEU A 65 -7.67 4.48 -5.56
CA LEU A 65 -6.74 3.40 -5.25
C LEU A 65 -5.40 3.97 -4.77
N ALA A 66 -5.29 4.20 -3.47
CA ALA A 66 -4.06 4.66 -2.81
C ALA A 66 -3.10 3.50 -2.44
N THR A 67 -2.94 2.51 -3.31
CA THR A 67 -2.19 1.26 -3.04
C THR A 67 -0.67 1.36 -3.27
N GLY A 68 -0.13 2.58 -3.40
CA GLY A 68 1.29 2.81 -3.64
C GLY A 68 1.74 2.50 -5.07
N PHE A 69 3.00 2.13 -5.22
CA PHE A 69 3.64 1.87 -6.52
C PHE A 69 4.54 0.64 -6.46
N ASP A 70 4.68 -0.03 -7.61
CA ASP A 70 5.70 -1.07 -7.80
C ASP A 70 7.07 -0.42 -8.06
N GLY A 71 7.84 -0.22 -6.99
CA GLY A 71 9.16 0.40 -7.03
C GLY A 71 10.19 -0.44 -7.79
N GLN A 72 10.12 -1.77 -7.70
CA GLN A 72 11.06 -2.67 -8.38
C GLN A 72 10.88 -2.59 -9.89
N LYS A 73 9.63 -2.67 -10.36
CA LYS A 73 9.32 -2.51 -11.78
C LYS A 73 9.75 -1.13 -12.28
N LYS A 74 9.45 -0.07 -11.54
CA LYS A 74 9.87 1.30 -11.90
C LYS A 74 11.38 1.41 -12.04
N LEU A 75 12.14 0.85 -11.10
CA LEU A 75 13.60 0.88 -11.12
C LEU A 75 14.16 0.08 -12.31
N GLY A 76 13.61 -1.11 -12.58
CA GLY A 76 13.97 -1.90 -13.75
C GLY A 76 13.69 -1.15 -15.06
N ASP A 77 12.51 -0.54 -15.20
CA ASP A 77 12.09 0.15 -16.41
C ASP A 77 12.94 1.39 -16.78
N ILE A 78 13.80 1.89 -15.88
CA ILE A 78 14.81 2.93 -16.20
C ILE A 78 15.85 2.39 -17.20
N PHE A 79 16.16 1.10 -17.14
CA PHE A 79 17.20 0.48 -17.96
C PHE A 79 16.62 -0.01 -19.28
N ALA A 80 17.14 0.51 -20.38
CA ALA A 80 16.78 0.03 -21.72
C ALA A 80 17.28 -1.40 -22.00
N SER A 81 18.38 -1.82 -21.37
CA SER A 81 18.95 -3.16 -21.54
C SER A 81 18.26 -4.17 -20.63
N SER A 82 17.74 -5.26 -21.19
CA SER A 82 17.20 -6.40 -20.42
C SER A 82 18.22 -6.97 -19.45
N LYS A 83 19.49 -7.04 -19.84
CA LYS A 83 20.56 -7.56 -18.98
C LYS A 83 20.76 -6.72 -17.71
N PHE A 84 20.67 -5.40 -17.81
CA PHE A 84 20.79 -4.52 -16.64
C PHE A 84 19.51 -4.50 -15.80
N ARG A 85 18.33 -4.66 -16.43
CA ARG A 85 17.09 -4.93 -15.71
C ARG A 85 17.26 -6.15 -14.82
N ASP A 86 17.71 -7.27 -15.37
CA ASP A 86 17.84 -8.55 -14.66
C ASP A 86 18.86 -8.52 -13.51
N PHE A 87 19.90 -7.68 -13.58
CA PHE A 87 20.84 -7.51 -12.46
C PHE A 87 20.20 -6.75 -11.29
N ILE A 88 19.42 -5.71 -11.60
CA ILE A 88 18.82 -4.83 -10.60
C ILE A 88 17.53 -5.43 -10.04
N THR A 89 16.64 -5.90 -10.89
CA THR A 89 15.41 -6.57 -10.46
C THR A 89 15.78 -7.97 -9.96
N GLY A 90 15.95 -8.10 -8.64
CA GLY A 90 16.15 -9.39 -7.98
C GLY A 90 14.94 -10.33 -8.15
N SER A 91 14.90 -11.42 -7.37
CA SER A 91 13.71 -12.28 -7.35
C SER A 91 12.49 -11.52 -6.83
N PRO A 92 11.26 -11.81 -7.31
CA PRO A 92 10.03 -11.13 -6.87
C PRO A 92 9.84 -11.09 -5.35
N ASP A 93 10.37 -12.09 -4.64
CA ASP A 93 10.23 -12.26 -3.19
C ASP A 93 11.36 -11.60 -2.38
N ARG A 94 12.27 -10.84 -3.02
CA ARG A 94 13.40 -10.20 -2.34
C ARG A 94 13.51 -8.74 -2.71
N ALA A 95 13.93 -7.94 -1.73
CA ALA A 95 14.28 -6.55 -1.97
C ALA A 95 15.41 -6.46 -3.02
N VAL A 96 15.38 -5.42 -3.84
CA VAL A 96 16.48 -5.06 -4.76
C VAL A 96 17.74 -4.91 -3.90
N PRO A 97 18.83 -5.65 -4.20
CA PRO A 97 20.03 -5.62 -3.37
C PRO A 97 20.79 -4.32 -3.66
N LEU A 98 20.37 -3.24 -3.00
CA LEU A 98 21.06 -1.95 -3.03
C LEU A 98 21.75 -1.74 -1.68
N TYR A 99 23.08 -1.70 -1.69
CA TYR A 99 23.86 -1.19 -0.58
C TYR A 99 23.47 0.26 -0.29
N ARG A 100 22.97 0.49 0.94
CA ARG A 100 22.45 1.79 1.41
C ARG A 100 21.41 2.41 0.46
N GLU A 101 20.61 1.58 -0.21
CA GLU A 101 19.58 2.02 -1.15
C GLU A 101 20.11 2.85 -2.34
N CYS A 102 21.43 2.86 -2.57
CA CYS A 102 22.08 3.74 -3.54
C CYS A 102 23.00 3.00 -4.52
N ILE A 103 23.70 1.97 -4.05
CA ILE A 103 24.76 1.31 -4.81
C ILE A 103 24.35 -0.15 -5.01
N HIS A 104 24.38 -0.63 -6.25
CA HIS A 104 24.15 -2.04 -6.54
C HIS A 104 25.40 -2.87 -6.26
#